data_AF-A0A167W6M3-F1
#
_entry.id   AF-A0A167W6M3-F1
#
_cell.length_a   1.000
_cell.length_b   1.000
_cell.length_c   1.000
_cell.angle_alpha   90.00
_cell.angle_beta   90.00
_cell.angle_gamma   90.00
#
_symmetry.space_group_name_H-M   'P 1'
#
loop_
_entity.id
_entity.type
_entity.pdbx_description
1 polymer ?
#
loop_
_entity_poly.entity_id
_entity_poly.type
_entity_poly.pdbx_seq_one_letter_code
_entity_poly.pdbx_strand_id
1 'polypeptide(L)'
;MKQVQGSCAQSGFDSENEAKEASVPSLDLAKHSSSLPTEGRATTTITQAPAYDGYARDLPSGILVIPDEKLDLRPEREIIKTILTHRPVTSEKNIWVFWDRGWGAMRPWTQRNVIAWVRRFEPLGWTVRVLDMILGSINNVSCFLDMSVFPSAFQEMEMPQAMSDLVRLPLMYEFGGIWLDVGTMVFCNLDDIWDVLEDPSTPYTIGGYITNLRPKELHLLNTAVLFGRKGDAFLKRWQEAFMTLWEGRTSSKDIHKDPLVSWLGLYNETFDDYGKDQASQRAFTDYLGVHLVFERLMLLEDPSDGFSGREYWEKKTFKLDMLSDQAYAQEVTSYDGQRLYELFASQRQGLEPSERNQEAQALANYLVANTTTLKLFSGLAAHQVWLPAIWNRPENANADTKEGSFIAWLRYAQVHLQPTREIVPLPTEKIPDDYVVRAGACERKTLTLVRRVLK
;
A
#
# COMPACT_ATOMS: atom_id res chain seq x y z
N MET A 1 -41.29 -55.66 -7.60
CA MET A 1 -40.19 -56.63 -7.84
C MET A 1 -39.69 -56.47 -9.27
N LYS A 2 -38.56 -55.78 -9.45
CA LYS A 2 -37.43 -56.13 -10.35
C LYS A 2 -36.43 -54.97 -10.32
N GLN A 3 -35.23 -55.30 -9.86
CA GLN A 3 -34.03 -54.47 -9.87
C GLN A 3 -33.58 -54.22 -11.32
N VAL A 4 -33.09 -53.01 -11.59
CA VAL A 4 -31.99 -52.79 -12.52
C VAL A 4 -31.02 -51.80 -11.86
N GLN A 5 -29.78 -52.25 -11.75
CA GLN A 5 -28.63 -51.55 -11.17
C GLN A 5 -28.19 -50.40 -12.09
N GLY A 6 -28.01 -49.21 -11.51
CA GLY A 6 -27.33 -48.08 -12.14
C GLY A 6 -25.97 -47.87 -11.48
N SER A 7 -24.92 -47.84 -12.29
CA SER A 7 -23.51 -47.81 -11.90
C SER A 7 -23.14 -46.56 -11.09
N CYS A 8 -22.46 -46.81 -9.97
CA CYS A 8 -21.70 -45.83 -9.22
C CYS A 8 -20.38 -45.56 -9.94
N ALA A 9 -20.13 -44.31 -10.34
CA ALA A 9 -18.80 -43.81 -10.68
C ALA A 9 -18.44 -42.74 -9.65
N GLN A 10 -17.69 -43.15 -8.64
CA GLN A 10 -16.95 -42.27 -7.75
C GLN A 10 -15.78 -41.69 -8.55
N SER A 11 -15.77 -40.36 -8.77
CA SER A 11 -14.53 -39.63 -9.01
C SER A 11 -14.13 -38.96 -7.70
N GLY A 12 -13.23 -39.60 -6.97
CA GLY A 12 -12.54 -38.99 -5.84
C GLY A 12 -11.67 -37.85 -6.34
N PHE A 13 -11.85 -36.67 -5.75
CA PHE A 13 -10.84 -35.62 -5.76
C PHE A 13 -10.20 -35.63 -4.37
N ASP A 14 -9.06 -36.32 -4.27
CA ASP A 14 -8.18 -36.25 -3.12
C ASP A 14 -7.58 -34.85 -3.06
N SER A 15 -7.89 -34.15 -1.98
CA SER A 15 -7.30 -32.88 -1.59
C SER A 15 -5.96 -33.15 -0.89
N GLU A 16 -4.94 -33.52 -1.65
CA GLU A 16 -3.54 -33.54 -1.20
C GLU A 16 -2.64 -33.13 -2.37
N ASN A 17 -2.36 -31.83 -2.51
CA ASN A 17 -1.17 -31.31 -3.17
C ASN A 17 -1.04 -29.79 -2.90
N GLU A 18 -0.81 -29.47 -1.64
CA GLU A 18 -0.10 -28.25 -1.25
C GLU A 18 1.05 -28.65 -0.33
N ALA A 19 2.13 -27.86 -0.37
CA ALA A 19 3.40 -28.02 0.34
C ALA A 19 4.43 -28.97 -0.28
N LYS A 20 5.28 -28.40 -1.15
CA LYS A 20 6.72 -28.70 -1.22
C LYS A 20 7.46 -27.49 -1.78
N GLU A 21 7.59 -26.45 -0.96
CA GLU A 21 8.70 -25.51 -1.11
C GLU A 21 9.99 -26.24 -0.70
N ALA A 22 11.01 -26.15 -1.55
CA ALA A 22 12.29 -26.80 -1.36
C ALA A 22 12.98 -26.27 -0.10
N SER A 23 13.29 -27.17 0.82
CA SER A 23 14.13 -26.93 1.98
C SER A 23 15.53 -26.51 1.53
N VAL A 24 15.92 -25.28 1.89
CA VAL A 24 17.32 -24.83 1.82
C VAL A 24 18.07 -25.48 2.99
N PRO A 25 19.22 -26.17 2.78
CA PRO A 25 19.94 -26.79 3.88
C PRO A 25 20.54 -25.72 4.80
N SER A 26 20.34 -25.90 6.11
CA SER A 26 20.97 -25.15 7.18
C SER A 26 22.50 -25.26 7.09
N LEU A 27 23.18 -24.13 6.84
CA LEU A 27 24.64 -24.04 6.94
C LEU A 27 25.04 -23.83 8.41
N ASP A 28 25.71 -24.83 8.94
CA ASP A 28 26.21 -24.94 10.30
C ASP A 28 27.38 -23.95 10.53
N LEU A 29 27.09 -22.82 11.18
CA LEU A 29 28.08 -21.78 11.53
C LEU A 29 28.81 -22.15 12.82
N ALA A 30 29.63 -23.20 12.80
CA ALA A 30 30.64 -23.45 13.82
C ALA A 30 31.68 -24.46 13.34
N LYS A 31 32.77 -23.98 12.73
CA LYS A 31 34.16 -24.49 12.79
C LYS A 31 34.96 -23.95 11.60
N HIS A 32 35.82 -22.98 11.85
CA HIS A 32 37.25 -22.99 11.48
C HIS A 32 37.86 -21.61 11.71
N SER A 33 38.50 -21.45 12.87
CA SER A 33 39.58 -20.52 13.06
C SER A 33 40.82 -21.03 12.34
N SER A 34 41.43 -20.23 11.45
CA SER A 34 42.88 -19.99 11.36
C SER A 34 43.31 -19.52 9.97
N SER A 35 44.32 -18.64 9.96
CA SER A 35 45.16 -18.16 8.86
C SER A 35 44.58 -17.11 7.90
N LEU A 36 44.85 -15.84 8.24
CA LEU A 36 44.96 -14.74 7.29
C LEU A 36 46.30 -14.83 6.54
N PRO A 37 46.32 -14.53 5.23
CA PRO A 37 47.44 -13.85 4.60
C PRO A 37 47.05 -12.43 4.17
N THR A 38 47.97 -11.53 4.44
CA THR A 38 48.04 -10.11 4.09
C THR A 38 48.22 -9.86 2.59
N GLU A 39 47.82 -8.65 2.19
CA GLU A 39 48.19 -7.87 1.00
C GLU A 39 47.38 -8.05 -0.31
N GLY A 40 46.91 -6.89 -0.80
CA GLY A 40 46.19 -6.72 -2.06
C GLY A 40 45.32 -5.47 -2.04
N ARG A 41 45.92 -4.29 -1.85
CA ARG A 41 45.23 -2.98 -1.85
C ARG A 41 44.78 -2.66 -3.28
N ALA A 42 43.58 -3.12 -3.65
CA ALA A 42 42.89 -2.67 -4.86
C ALA A 42 42.26 -1.31 -4.58
N THR A 43 42.91 -0.26 -5.07
CA THR A 43 42.35 1.09 -5.14
C THR A 43 41.19 1.05 -6.13
N THR A 44 39.97 0.83 -5.63
CA THR A 44 38.77 1.01 -6.43
C THR A 44 38.59 2.51 -6.62
N THR A 45 38.93 2.97 -7.82
CA THR A 45 38.60 4.29 -8.34
C THR A 45 37.13 4.55 -8.06
N ILE A 46 36.86 5.62 -7.30
CA ILE A 46 35.52 6.16 -7.09
C ILE A 46 35.01 6.57 -8.47
N THR A 47 34.17 5.74 -9.07
CA THR A 47 33.40 6.11 -10.25
C THR A 47 32.44 7.22 -9.82
N GLN A 48 32.68 8.42 -10.34
CA GLN A 48 31.68 9.50 -10.37
C GLN A 48 30.35 8.93 -10.85
N ALA A 49 29.26 9.36 -10.22
CA ALA A 49 27.90 9.03 -10.65
C ALA A 49 27.74 9.33 -12.16
N PRO A 50 27.13 8.44 -12.96
CA PRO A 50 26.96 8.66 -14.38
C PRO A 50 25.98 9.82 -14.65
N ALA A 51 26.15 10.44 -15.82
CA ALA A 51 25.44 11.62 -16.30
C ALA A 51 23.90 11.46 -16.29
N TYR A 52 23.24 12.10 -15.32
CA TYR A 52 21.77 12.24 -15.27
C TYR A 52 21.24 13.38 -16.17
N ASP A 53 22.12 14.15 -16.84
CA ASP A 53 21.77 15.28 -17.72
C ASP A 53 20.82 14.90 -18.88
N GLY A 54 20.73 13.62 -19.25
CA GLY A 54 19.81 13.15 -20.29
C GLY A 54 18.35 13.04 -19.84
N TYR A 55 18.07 12.78 -18.55
CA TYR A 55 16.71 12.54 -18.06
C TYR A 55 15.92 13.83 -17.79
N ALA A 56 16.61 14.95 -17.63
CA ALA A 56 16.01 16.28 -17.51
C ALA A 56 15.66 16.93 -18.86
N ARG A 57 15.86 16.22 -19.98
CA ARG A 57 15.45 16.65 -21.32
C ARG A 57 14.05 16.14 -21.66
N ASP A 58 13.36 16.86 -22.54
CA ASP A 58 12.03 16.51 -23.05
C ASP A 58 11.02 16.21 -21.95
N LEU A 59 11.02 17.03 -20.90
CA LEU A 59 10.05 16.91 -19.81
C LEU A 59 8.64 17.24 -20.31
N PRO A 60 7.61 16.52 -19.83
CA PRO A 60 6.23 16.91 -20.11
C PRO A 60 5.94 18.30 -19.51
N SER A 61 4.97 19.00 -20.10
CA SER A 61 4.54 20.30 -19.61
C SER A 61 4.06 20.21 -18.16
N GLY A 62 4.34 21.25 -17.38
CA GLY A 62 3.92 21.31 -15.98
C GLY A 62 4.81 20.53 -15.01
N ILE A 63 6.03 20.15 -15.41
CA ILE A 63 7.03 19.52 -14.54
C ILE A 63 8.22 20.47 -14.31
N LEU A 64 8.69 20.52 -13.06
CA LEU A 64 9.92 21.19 -12.66
C LEU A 64 10.96 20.17 -12.20
N VAL A 65 12.23 20.51 -12.41
CA VAL A 65 13.35 19.79 -11.80
C VAL A 65 13.53 20.31 -10.37
N ILE A 66 13.59 19.39 -9.40
CA ILE A 66 13.89 19.71 -8.01
C ILE A 66 15.38 20.00 -7.90
N PRO A 67 15.79 21.17 -7.38
CA PRO A 67 17.20 21.47 -7.18
C PRO A 67 17.87 20.47 -6.23
N ASP A 68 19.10 20.10 -6.54
CA ASP A 68 19.91 19.12 -5.80
C ASP A 68 20.07 19.48 -4.31
N GLU A 69 20.13 20.77 -3.97
CA GLU A 69 20.21 21.25 -2.59
C GLU A 69 18.95 20.96 -1.75
N LYS A 70 17.84 20.59 -2.39
CA LYS A 70 16.60 20.16 -1.72
C LYS A 70 16.49 18.64 -1.59
N LEU A 71 17.49 17.89 -2.05
CA LEU A 71 17.49 16.43 -2.07
C LEU A 71 18.59 15.88 -1.15
N ASP A 72 18.35 14.69 -0.61
CA ASP A 72 19.41 13.93 0.05
C ASP A 72 20.21 13.14 -1.00
N LEU A 73 21.39 13.67 -1.32
CA LEU A 73 22.32 13.12 -2.30
C LEU A 73 23.37 12.18 -1.67
N ARG A 74 23.23 11.82 -0.39
CA ARG A 74 24.15 10.87 0.24
C ARG A 74 24.19 9.54 -0.54
N PRO A 75 25.33 8.83 -0.49
CA PRO A 75 25.42 7.47 -1.02
C PRO A 75 24.35 6.56 -0.42
N GLU A 76 23.83 5.63 -1.22
CA GLU A 76 22.75 4.72 -0.82
C GLU A 76 23.04 3.96 0.49
N ARG A 77 24.31 3.54 0.69
CA ARG A 77 24.77 2.89 1.94
C ARG A 77 24.54 3.74 3.20
N GLU A 78 24.58 5.06 3.09
CA GLU A 78 24.37 5.97 4.22
C GLU A 78 22.88 6.19 4.48
N ILE A 79 22.06 6.26 3.42
CA ILE A 79 20.60 6.25 3.53
C ILE A 79 20.11 4.96 4.20
N ILE A 80 20.61 3.81 3.74
CA ILE A 80 20.26 2.50 4.32
C ILE A 80 20.67 2.45 5.80
N LYS A 81 21.85 2.98 6.16
CA LYS A 81 22.27 3.08 7.56
C LYS A 81 21.29 3.91 8.38
N THR A 82 20.78 5.01 7.84
CA THR A 82 19.75 5.83 8.50
C THR A 82 18.44 5.06 8.68
N ILE A 83 17.97 4.33 7.67
CA ILE A 83 16.77 3.47 7.76
C ILE A 83 16.92 2.38 8.84
N LEU A 84 18.12 1.80 8.96
CA LEU A 84 18.45 0.76 9.92
C LEU A 84 18.85 1.30 11.30
N THR A 85 18.66 2.59 11.57
CA THR A 85 18.94 3.21 12.88
C THR A 85 17.63 3.69 13.50
N HIS A 86 17.41 3.34 14.77
CA HIS A 86 16.25 3.82 15.51
C HIS A 86 16.31 5.33 15.70
N ARG A 87 15.21 6.01 15.40
CA ARG A 87 15.04 7.45 15.59
C ARG A 87 13.80 7.67 16.44
N PRO A 88 13.84 8.46 17.53
CA PRO A 88 12.64 8.82 18.27
C PRO A 88 11.59 9.49 17.38
N VAL A 89 10.32 9.37 17.74
CA VAL A 89 9.22 10.10 17.07
C VAL A 89 9.05 11.45 17.75
N THR A 90 9.35 12.54 17.04
CA THR A 90 9.36 13.91 17.59
C THR A 90 8.39 14.86 16.90
N SER A 91 7.76 14.44 15.82
CA SER A 91 6.76 15.19 15.05
C SER A 91 5.76 14.22 14.41
N GLU A 92 4.71 14.75 13.79
CA GLU A 92 3.75 13.96 13.01
C GLU A 92 4.23 13.66 11.58
N LYS A 93 5.29 14.34 11.09
CA LYS A 93 5.86 14.10 9.74
C LYS A 93 6.65 12.78 9.69
N ASN A 94 5.93 11.66 9.74
CA ASN A 94 6.46 10.31 9.62
C ASN A 94 5.92 9.64 8.37
N ILE A 95 6.78 8.93 7.64
CA ILE A 95 6.36 8.00 6.59
C ILE A 95 6.55 6.59 7.15
N TRP A 96 5.45 5.96 7.52
CA TRP A 96 5.39 4.62 8.10
C TRP A 96 5.35 3.56 7.01
N VAL A 97 6.23 2.59 7.15
CA VAL A 97 6.44 1.49 6.23
C VAL A 97 6.56 0.22 7.04
N PHE A 98 5.98 -0.88 6.56
CA PHE A 98 6.05 -2.17 7.24
C PHE A 98 6.51 -3.28 6.30
N TRP A 99 7.44 -4.08 6.79
CA TRP A 99 7.84 -5.34 6.20
C TRP A 99 8.18 -6.30 7.34
N ASP A 100 7.34 -7.30 7.57
CA ASP A 100 7.41 -8.21 8.73
C ASP A 100 8.82 -8.83 8.90
N ARG A 101 9.48 -9.16 7.80
CA ARG A 101 10.84 -9.75 7.77
C ARG A 101 11.97 -8.71 7.67
N GLY A 102 11.68 -7.44 7.89
CA GLY A 102 12.64 -6.34 7.91
C GLY A 102 13.25 -5.97 6.56
N TRP A 103 14.03 -4.88 6.58
CA TRP A 103 14.65 -4.27 5.39
C TRP A 103 15.39 -5.26 4.49
N GLY A 104 16.19 -6.15 5.09
CA GLY A 104 17.03 -7.10 4.34
C GLY A 104 16.25 -8.13 3.53
N ALA A 105 14.99 -8.41 3.90
CA ALA A 105 14.10 -9.33 3.19
C ALA A 105 13.20 -8.64 2.15
N MET A 106 13.24 -7.31 2.07
CA MET A 106 12.49 -6.56 1.07
C MET A 106 13.00 -6.88 -0.33
N ARG A 107 12.11 -6.78 -1.33
CA ARG A 107 12.48 -6.93 -2.73
C ARG A 107 13.31 -5.71 -3.18
N PRO A 108 14.31 -5.88 -4.08
CA PRO A 108 15.15 -4.75 -4.48
C PRO A 108 14.36 -3.54 -5.02
N TRP A 109 13.34 -3.79 -5.85
CA TRP A 109 12.52 -2.71 -6.43
C TRP A 109 11.69 -1.96 -5.38
N THR A 110 11.34 -2.60 -4.26
CA THR A 110 10.62 -1.95 -3.16
C THR A 110 11.56 -1.19 -2.23
N GLN A 111 12.79 -1.69 -2.00
CA GLN A 111 13.84 -0.94 -1.31
C GLN A 111 14.13 0.39 -2.02
N ARG A 112 14.18 0.38 -3.35
CA ARG A 112 14.39 1.58 -4.17
C ARG A 112 13.26 2.61 -4.03
N ASN A 113 12.01 2.18 -3.83
CA ASN A 113 10.92 3.10 -3.48
C ASN A 113 11.20 3.80 -2.16
N VAL A 114 11.55 3.06 -1.11
CA VAL A 114 11.84 3.63 0.21
C VAL A 114 13.04 4.58 0.16
N ILE A 115 14.10 4.22 -0.57
CA ILE A 115 15.27 5.08 -0.75
C ILE A 115 14.88 6.37 -1.48
N ALA A 116 14.05 6.29 -2.53
CA ALA A 116 13.55 7.47 -3.22
C ALA A 116 12.77 8.40 -2.28
N TRP A 117 11.96 7.85 -1.36
CA TRP A 117 11.26 8.63 -0.34
C TRP A 117 12.22 9.32 0.62
N VAL A 118 13.28 8.63 1.07
CA VAL A 118 14.31 9.26 1.92
C VAL A 118 14.96 10.43 1.18
N ARG A 119 15.38 10.20 -0.07
CA ARG A 119 16.02 11.22 -0.91
C ARG A 119 15.17 12.49 -1.04
N ARG A 120 13.87 12.30 -1.22
CA ARG A 120 12.94 13.40 -1.50
C ARG A 120 12.40 14.08 -0.26
N PHE A 121 12.07 13.33 0.79
CA PHE A 121 11.24 13.86 1.88
C PHE A 121 11.99 14.09 3.19
N GLU A 122 13.12 13.42 3.46
CA GLU A 122 13.90 13.73 4.68
C GLU A 122 14.42 15.18 4.72
N PRO A 123 14.90 15.78 3.61
CA PRO A 123 15.25 17.20 3.58
C PRO A 123 14.08 18.14 3.88
N LEU A 124 12.83 17.69 3.67
CA LEU A 124 11.60 18.43 3.96
C LEU A 124 11.10 18.21 5.41
N GLY A 125 11.86 17.49 6.23
CA GLY A 125 11.55 17.23 7.63
C GLY A 125 10.76 15.95 7.90
N TRP A 126 10.50 15.13 6.89
CA TRP A 126 9.88 13.81 7.07
C TRP A 126 10.88 12.80 7.64
N THR A 127 10.37 11.84 8.40
CA THR A 127 11.16 10.68 8.84
C THR A 127 10.60 9.40 8.23
N VAL A 128 11.36 8.73 7.36
CA VAL A 128 10.97 7.43 6.79
C VAL A 128 11.32 6.31 7.77
N ARG A 129 10.34 5.46 8.10
CA ARG A 129 10.45 4.43 9.13
C ARG A 129 10.02 3.09 8.59
N VAL A 130 10.96 2.14 8.50
CA VAL A 130 10.70 0.78 8.04
C VAL A 130 10.62 -0.14 9.26
N LEU A 131 9.41 -0.49 9.64
CA LEU A 131 9.12 -1.34 10.79
C LEU A 131 9.09 -2.81 10.39
N ASP A 132 9.37 -3.67 11.38
CA ASP A 132 9.44 -5.11 11.21
C ASP A 132 8.90 -5.87 12.44
N MET A 133 8.89 -7.20 12.35
CA MET A 133 8.54 -8.12 13.43
C MET A 133 9.73 -8.96 13.89
N ILE A 134 10.96 -8.59 13.52
CA ILE A 134 12.17 -9.32 13.89
C ILE A 134 12.45 -9.10 15.37
N LEU A 135 12.52 -10.19 16.14
CA LEU A 135 12.83 -10.12 17.57
C LEU A 135 14.20 -9.46 17.80
N GLY A 136 14.23 -8.44 18.67
CA GLY A 136 15.44 -7.69 18.98
C GLY A 136 15.84 -6.64 17.93
N SER A 137 15.09 -6.52 16.82
CA SER A 137 15.26 -5.40 15.90
C SER A 137 14.89 -4.09 16.59
N ILE A 138 15.69 -3.05 16.36
CA ILE A 138 15.43 -1.70 16.86
C ILE A 138 14.27 -1.00 16.11
N ASN A 139 13.87 -1.59 14.98
CA ASN A 139 12.74 -1.17 14.16
C ASN A 139 11.53 -2.10 14.36
N ASN A 140 11.59 -3.01 15.33
CA ASN A 140 10.45 -3.86 15.66
C ASN A 140 9.24 -2.99 16.06
N VAL A 141 8.04 -3.40 15.68
CA VAL A 141 6.79 -2.71 16.05
C VAL A 141 6.69 -2.42 17.56
N SER A 142 7.18 -3.33 18.41
CA SER A 142 7.18 -3.17 19.88
C SER A 142 8.04 -2.00 20.40
N CYS A 143 8.95 -1.46 19.57
CA CYS A 143 9.71 -0.26 19.92
C CYS A 143 8.88 1.04 19.76
N PHE A 144 7.71 0.96 19.13
CA PHE A 144 6.84 2.11 18.85
C PHE A 144 5.46 1.98 19.46
N LEU A 145 4.92 0.76 19.54
CA LEU A 145 3.57 0.50 20.03
C LEU A 145 3.60 -0.45 21.21
N ASP A 146 2.69 -0.22 22.17
CA ASP A 146 2.40 -1.20 23.20
C ASP A 146 1.78 -2.44 22.55
N MET A 147 2.43 -3.60 22.73
CA MET A 147 1.96 -4.84 22.15
C MET A 147 0.59 -5.29 22.67
N SER A 148 0.15 -4.74 23.81
CA SER A 148 -1.18 -5.01 24.38
C SER A 148 -2.34 -4.51 23.52
N VAL A 149 -2.08 -3.60 22.56
CA VAL A 149 -3.12 -3.09 21.65
C VAL A 149 -3.54 -4.10 20.58
N PHE A 150 -2.71 -5.13 20.34
CA PHE A 150 -2.95 -6.11 19.29
C PHE A 150 -3.70 -7.33 19.83
N PRO A 151 -4.43 -8.07 18.98
CA PRO A 151 -5.02 -9.35 19.34
C PRO A 151 -3.95 -10.33 19.83
N SER A 152 -4.30 -11.23 20.76
CA SER A 152 -3.35 -12.18 21.35
C SER A 152 -2.61 -13.03 20.32
N ALA A 153 -3.26 -13.34 19.19
CA ALA A 153 -2.70 -14.11 18.09
C ALA A 153 -1.71 -13.33 17.21
N PHE A 154 -1.59 -12.01 17.37
CA PHE A 154 -0.84 -11.15 16.44
C PHE A 154 0.60 -11.59 16.20
N GLN A 155 1.31 -12.03 17.24
CA GLN A 155 2.69 -12.49 17.14
C GLN A 155 2.83 -13.87 16.47
N GLU A 156 1.76 -14.64 16.43
CA GLU A 156 1.69 -15.99 15.84
C GLU A 156 1.09 -15.98 14.42
N MET A 157 0.67 -14.81 13.92
CA MET A 157 0.08 -14.67 12.60
C MET A 157 1.13 -14.86 11.50
N GLU A 158 0.87 -15.78 10.57
CA GLU A 158 1.64 -15.92 9.33
C GLU A 158 0.93 -15.21 8.16
N MET A 159 0.47 -13.98 8.39
CA MET A 159 -0.29 -13.20 7.42
C MET A 159 0.23 -11.76 7.33
N PRO A 160 1.34 -11.52 6.62
CA PRO A 160 2.00 -10.21 6.59
C PRO A 160 1.07 -9.04 6.19
N GLN A 161 0.11 -9.28 5.30
CA GLN A 161 -0.84 -8.27 4.84
C GLN A 161 -1.81 -7.87 5.96
N ALA A 162 -2.35 -8.83 6.71
CA ALA A 162 -3.22 -8.53 7.84
C ALA A 162 -2.45 -7.90 9.01
N MET A 163 -1.21 -8.35 9.25
CA MET A 163 -0.34 -7.72 10.24
C MET A 163 -0.07 -6.26 9.89
N SER A 164 0.19 -5.97 8.61
CA SER A 164 0.34 -4.60 8.10
C SER A 164 -0.87 -3.72 8.42
N ASP A 165 -2.09 -4.23 8.23
CA ASP A 165 -3.31 -3.49 8.56
C ASP A 165 -3.46 -3.26 10.07
N LEU A 166 -3.15 -4.27 10.88
CA LEU A 166 -3.19 -4.19 12.34
C LEU A 166 -2.17 -3.20 12.90
N VAL A 167 -0.99 -3.09 12.29
CA VAL A 167 0.08 -2.15 12.68
C VAL A 167 -0.21 -0.72 12.22
N ARG A 168 -0.81 -0.56 11.04
CA ARG A 168 -1.09 0.76 10.44
C ARG A 168 -1.93 1.66 11.34
N LEU A 169 -3.09 1.18 11.76
CA LEU A 169 -4.07 2.05 12.44
C LEU A 169 -3.56 2.58 13.80
N PRO A 170 -2.97 1.76 14.70
CA PRO A 170 -2.40 2.27 15.94
C PRO A 170 -1.23 3.24 15.74
N LEU A 171 -0.34 2.99 14.76
CA LEU A 171 0.75 3.94 14.46
C LEU A 171 0.22 5.30 14.03
N MET A 172 -0.74 5.29 13.11
CA MET A 172 -1.35 6.50 12.59
C MET A 172 -2.11 7.25 13.69
N TYR A 173 -2.80 6.55 14.58
CA TYR A 173 -3.46 7.17 15.72
C TYR A 173 -2.46 7.77 16.73
N GLU A 174 -1.42 7.03 17.11
CA GLU A 174 -0.47 7.45 18.17
C GLU A 174 0.47 8.57 17.72
N PHE A 175 0.86 8.57 16.44
CA PHE A 175 1.93 9.42 15.92
C PHE A 175 1.56 10.27 14.71
N GLY A 176 0.42 10.01 14.06
CA GLY A 176 0.07 10.66 12.79
C GLY A 176 1.05 10.34 11.66
N GLY A 177 0.94 11.10 10.58
CA GLY A 177 1.81 11.05 9.42
C GLY A 177 1.17 10.38 8.23
N ILE A 178 1.98 9.61 7.50
CA ILE A 178 1.60 8.95 6.26
C ILE A 178 1.97 7.48 6.38
N TRP A 179 0.99 6.60 6.22
CA TRP A 179 1.26 5.21 5.89
C TRP A 179 1.51 5.08 4.40
N LEU A 180 2.58 4.38 4.02
CA LEU A 180 2.94 4.16 2.63
C LEU A 180 3.42 2.74 2.37
N ASP A 181 2.63 1.97 1.63
CA ASP A 181 3.04 0.63 1.21
C ASP A 181 4.26 0.69 0.29
N VAL A 182 5.20 -0.25 0.47
CA VAL A 182 6.47 -0.33 -0.28
C VAL A 182 6.33 -0.52 -1.80
N GLY A 183 5.14 -0.92 -2.26
CA GLY A 183 4.80 -1.05 -3.68
C GLY A 183 4.43 0.28 -4.36
N THR A 184 4.58 1.42 -3.68
CA THR A 184 4.11 2.72 -4.16
C THR A 184 5.26 3.57 -4.70
N MET A 185 5.11 4.09 -5.91
CA MET A 185 5.92 5.18 -6.42
C MET A 185 5.22 6.51 -6.12
N VAL A 186 5.95 7.50 -5.61
CA VAL A 186 5.40 8.84 -5.30
C VAL A 186 5.98 9.85 -6.29
N PHE A 187 5.10 10.62 -6.94
CA PHE A 187 5.46 11.63 -7.94
C PHE A 187 5.18 13.06 -7.47
N CYS A 188 4.27 13.26 -6.53
CA CYS A 188 3.99 14.58 -5.93
C CYS A 188 4.92 14.94 -4.76
N ASN A 189 4.81 16.17 -4.29
CA ASN A 189 5.32 16.56 -2.97
C ASN A 189 4.26 16.20 -1.92
N LEU A 190 4.64 15.44 -0.89
CA LEU A 190 3.69 15.03 0.16
C LEU A 190 3.23 16.21 1.02
N ASP A 191 4.02 17.28 1.10
CA ASP A 191 3.63 18.50 1.81
C ASP A 191 2.42 19.19 1.16
N ASP A 192 2.21 19.03 -0.16
CA ASP A 192 1.05 19.60 -0.87
C ASP A 192 -0.29 19.05 -0.33
N ILE A 193 -0.28 17.86 0.29
CA ILE A 193 -1.44 17.26 0.97
C ILE A 193 -1.32 17.47 2.48
N TRP A 194 -0.13 17.25 3.05
CA TRP A 194 0.07 17.31 4.49
C TRP A 194 -0.20 18.69 5.09
N ASP A 195 0.22 19.76 4.40
CA ASP A 195 0.02 21.13 4.87
C ASP A 195 -1.47 21.47 4.98
N VAL A 196 -2.31 20.88 4.12
CA VAL A 196 -3.78 20.99 4.23
C VAL A 196 -4.29 20.32 5.50
N LEU A 197 -3.84 19.10 5.81
CA LEU A 197 -4.27 18.37 7.01
C LEU A 197 -3.74 18.98 8.31
N GLU A 198 -2.56 19.61 8.27
CA GLU A 198 -1.95 20.27 9.42
C GLU A 198 -2.53 21.66 9.69
N ASP A 199 -3.06 22.33 8.67
CA ASP A 199 -3.70 23.64 8.83
C ASP A 199 -5.03 23.52 9.60
N PRO A 200 -5.14 24.09 10.82
CA PRO A 200 -6.37 24.04 11.61
C PRO A 200 -7.53 24.84 11.00
N SER A 201 -7.28 25.64 9.95
CA SER A 201 -8.31 26.34 9.19
C SER A 201 -9.07 25.42 8.22
N THR A 202 -8.48 24.27 7.88
CA THR A 202 -9.13 23.26 7.05
C THR A 202 -9.80 22.20 7.94
N PRO A 203 -10.85 21.52 7.44
CA PRO A 203 -11.56 20.52 8.23
C PRO A 203 -10.91 19.13 8.17
N TYR A 204 -9.89 18.93 7.33
CA TYR A 204 -9.37 17.61 6.99
C TYR A 204 -8.42 17.08 8.06
N THR A 205 -8.65 15.85 8.54
CA THR A 205 -7.79 15.21 9.55
C THR A 205 -7.30 13.82 9.14
N ILE A 206 -7.90 13.23 8.11
CA ILE A 206 -7.40 12.02 7.43
C ILE A 206 -7.48 12.23 5.91
N GLY A 207 -6.72 11.45 5.14
CA GLY A 207 -6.79 11.48 3.68
C GLY A 207 -6.29 10.21 3.01
N GLY A 208 -6.68 10.03 1.76
CA GLY A 208 -6.26 8.86 0.97
C GLY A 208 -7.06 8.75 -0.33
N TYR A 209 -6.96 7.60 -0.97
CA TYR A 209 -7.57 7.34 -2.27
C TYR A 209 -8.87 6.58 -2.11
N ILE A 210 -9.88 6.95 -2.88
CA ILE A 210 -11.21 6.36 -2.82
C ILE A 210 -11.52 5.58 -4.09
N THR A 211 -12.23 4.47 -3.95
CA THR A 211 -12.77 3.67 -5.06
C THR A 211 -14.11 3.07 -4.66
N ASN A 212 -14.88 2.57 -5.61
CA ASN A 212 -16.14 1.89 -5.35
C ASN A 212 -15.99 0.38 -5.57
N LEU A 213 -16.29 -0.43 -4.55
CA LEU A 213 -16.36 -1.89 -4.66
C LEU A 213 -17.79 -2.45 -4.52
N ARG A 214 -18.79 -1.56 -4.41
CA ARG A 214 -20.21 -1.89 -4.24
C ARG A 214 -21.08 -1.16 -5.24
N PRO A 215 -22.15 -1.80 -5.75
CA PRO A 215 -23.24 -1.11 -6.41
C PRO A 215 -23.82 -0.09 -5.43
N LYS A 216 -23.89 1.19 -5.83
CA LYS A 216 -24.40 2.37 -5.09
C LYS A 216 -23.37 3.27 -4.39
N GLU A 217 -22.19 3.46 -4.99
CA GLU A 217 -21.26 4.58 -4.67
C GLU A 217 -20.83 4.68 -3.19
N LEU A 218 -20.78 3.55 -2.49
CA LEU A 218 -20.08 3.51 -1.21
C LEU A 218 -18.58 3.44 -1.48
N HIS A 219 -17.94 4.57 -1.21
CA HIS A 219 -16.51 4.76 -1.37
C HIS A 219 -15.74 4.00 -0.28
N LEU A 220 -14.79 3.21 -0.74
CA LEU A 220 -13.76 2.57 0.06
C LEU A 220 -12.51 3.44 0.06
N LEU A 221 -11.95 3.72 1.23
CA LEU A 221 -10.66 4.39 1.37
C LEU A 221 -9.54 3.34 1.31
N ASN A 222 -8.75 3.36 0.24
CA ASN A 222 -7.60 2.48 0.05
C ASN A 222 -6.53 2.76 1.10
N THR A 223 -6.15 1.74 1.86
CA THR A 223 -5.19 1.85 2.97
C THR A 223 -3.72 1.79 2.56
N ALA A 224 -3.40 1.57 1.28
CA ALA A 224 -2.01 1.52 0.79
C ALA A 224 -1.30 2.88 0.90
N VAL A 225 -2.07 3.98 0.87
CA VAL A 225 -1.60 5.33 1.15
C VAL A 225 -2.66 6.01 2.03
N LEU A 226 -2.32 6.26 3.29
CA LEU A 226 -3.22 6.84 4.28
C LEU A 226 -2.51 7.99 4.99
N PHE A 227 -3.12 9.16 4.97
CA PHE A 227 -2.70 10.34 5.72
C PHE A 227 -3.56 10.44 6.98
N GLY A 228 -2.98 10.85 8.10
CA GLY A 228 -3.74 10.98 9.35
C GLY A 228 -3.05 11.85 10.38
N ARG A 229 -3.84 12.70 11.05
CA ARG A 229 -3.41 13.45 12.22
C ARG A 229 -3.37 12.56 13.44
N LYS A 230 -2.37 12.78 14.31
CA LYS A 230 -2.28 12.13 15.62
C LYS A 230 -3.54 12.38 16.43
N GLY A 231 -4.02 11.35 17.12
CA GLY A 231 -5.16 11.43 18.03
C GLY A 231 -6.51 11.58 17.34
N ASP A 232 -6.58 11.40 16.01
CA ASP A 232 -7.83 11.50 15.28
C ASP A 232 -8.86 10.47 15.77
N ALA A 233 -10.08 10.95 16.01
CA ALA A 233 -11.14 10.17 16.63
C ALA A 233 -11.72 9.08 15.71
N PHE A 234 -11.64 9.26 14.39
CA PHE A 234 -12.05 8.23 13.44
C PHE A 234 -10.98 7.13 13.39
N LEU A 235 -9.70 7.49 13.31
CA LEU A 235 -8.59 6.51 13.35
C LEU A 235 -8.66 5.64 14.61
N LYS A 236 -8.95 6.23 15.77
CA LYS A 236 -9.15 5.48 17.02
C LYS A 236 -10.26 4.43 16.90
N ARG A 237 -11.44 4.83 16.41
CA ARG A 237 -12.58 3.92 16.24
C ARG A 237 -12.28 2.84 15.21
N TRP A 238 -11.56 3.19 14.14
CA TRP A 238 -11.15 2.25 13.11
C TRP A 238 -10.20 1.20 13.66
N GLN A 239 -9.20 1.64 14.41
CA GLN A 239 -8.30 0.76 15.15
C GLN A 239 -9.09 -0.16 16.09
N GLU A 240 -9.87 0.39 17.03
CA GLU A 240 -10.59 -0.39 18.04
C GLU A 240 -11.54 -1.41 17.40
N ALA A 241 -12.33 -1.01 16.41
CA ALA A 241 -13.25 -1.91 15.73
C ALA A 241 -12.53 -2.98 14.90
N PHE A 242 -11.38 -2.66 14.29
CA PHE A 242 -10.58 -3.66 13.58
C PHE A 242 -9.88 -4.64 14.53
N MET A 243 -9.39 -4.19 15.68
CA MET A 243 -8.90 -5.08 16.74
C MET A 243 -10.01 -6.00 17.25
N THR A 244 -11.21 -5.47 17.49
CA THR A 244 -12.39 -6.27 17.83
C THR A 244 -12.71 -7.31 16.75
N LEU A 245 -12.59 -6.96 15.46
CA LEU A 245 -12.82 -7.91 14.37
C LEU A 245 -11.85 -9.10 14.42
N TRP A 246 -10.61 -8.88 14.88
CA TRP A 246 -9.56 -9.90 14.99
C TRP A 246 -9.51 -10.66 16.32
N GLU A 247 -10.35 -10.34 17.30
CA GLU A 247 -10.43 -11.08 18.57
C GLU A 247 -10.65 -12.58 18.33
N GLY A 248 -9.73 -13.41 18.85
CA GLY A 248 -9.80 -14.87 18.71
C GLY A 248 -9.50 -15.41 17.31
N ARG A 249 -8.98 -14.58 16.39
CA ARG A 249 -8.67 -14.99 15.01
C ARG A 249 -7.16 -15.06 14.77
N THR A 250 -6.76 -16.07 14.00
CA THR A 250 -5.42 -16.21 13.41
C THR A 250 -5.45 -16.09 11.88
N SER A 251 -6.64 -15.95 11.29
CA SER A 251 -6.88 -15.88 9.85
C SER A 251 -7.98 -14.88 9.51
N SER A 252 -7.93 -14.29 8.31
CA SER A 252 -8.99 -13.44 7.78
C SER A 252 -10.24 -14.22 7.35
N LYS A 253 -10.16 -15.55 7.27
CA LYS A 253 -11.27 -16.41 6.86
C LYS A 253 -12.53 -16.10 7.66
N ASP A 254 -13.64 -15.97 6.94
CA ASP A 254 -14.98 -15.73 7.48
C ASP A 254 -15.12 -14.40 8.25
N ILE A 255 -14.25 -13.41 8.00
CA ILE A 255 -14.42 -12.02 8.48
C ILE A 255 -15.77 -11.46 8.03
N HIS A 256 -16.19 -11.71 6.79
CA HIS A 256 -17.48 -11.26 6.25
C HIS A 256 -18.69 -11.81 7.01
N LYS A 257 -18.52 -12.84 7.84
CA LYS A 257 -19.59 -13.41 8.69
C LYS A 257 -19.66 -12.77 10.07
N ASP A 258 -18.67 -11.96 10.45
CA ASP A 258 -18.65 -11.33 11.77
C ASP A 258 -19.86 -10.41 11.95
N PRO A 259 -20.61 -10.47 13.06
CA PRO A 259 -21.74 -9.57 13.30
C PRO A 259 -21.39 -8.09 13.25
N LEU A 260 -20.10 -7.72 13.41
CA LEU A 260 -19.64 -6.35 13.26
C LEU A 260 -19.89 -5.81 11.83
N VAL A 261 -19.65 -6.63 10.80
CA VAL A 261 -19.60 -6.19 9.38
C VAL A 261 -20.49 -6.99 8.42
N SER A 262 -21.01 -8.15 8.84
CA SER A 262 -21.76 -9.09 7.96
C SER A 262 -22.98 -8.50 7.25
N TRP A 263 -23.60 -7.48 7.84
CA TRP A 263 -24.74 -6.78 7.26
C TRP A 263 -24.38 -5.90 6.06
N LEU A 264 -23.10 -5.58 5.84
CA LEU A 264 -22.62 -4.86 4.65
C LEU A 264 -22.69 -5.74 3.38
N GLY A 265 -22.67 -7.06 3.54
CA GLY A 265 -22.62 -8.00 2.43
C GLY A 265 -21.24 -8.08 1.76
N LEU A 266 -21.13 -8.97 0.77
CA LEU A 266 -19.89 -9.21 0.02
C LEU A 266 -19.59 -8.08 -0.96
N TYR A 267 -18.32 -7.83 -1.24
CA TYR A 267 -17.92 -7.05 -2.41
C TYR A 267 -18.21 -7.85 -3.68
N ASN A 268 -18.79 -7.19 -4.67
CA ASN A 268 -19.35 -7.87 -5.83
C ASN A 268 -19.00 -7.25 -7.20
N GLU A 269 -18.52 -6.01 -7.29
CA GLU A 269 -18.23 -5.38 -8.59
C GLU A 269 -17.07 -4.38 -8.52
N THR A 270 -15.97 -4.65 -9.25
CA THR A 270 -15.19 -3.68 -10.06
C THR A 270 -13.95 -4.28 -10.73
N PHE A 271 -13.49 -5.46 -10.32
CA PHE A 271 -12.50 -6.21 -11.11
C PHE A 271 -13.24 -7.33 -11.84
N ASP A 272 -13.20 -7.34 -13.18
CA ASP A 272 -13.79 -8.38 -14.04
C ASP A 272 -13.38 -9.82 -13.63
N ASP A 273 -12.37 -9.93 -12.77
CA ASP A 273 -11.80 -11.17 -12.26
C ASP A 273 -12.28 -11.56 -10.84
N TYR A 274 -12.73 -10.63 -10.01
CA TYR A 274 -13.28 -10.91 -8.67
C TYR A 274 -14.80 -10.85 -8.69
N GLY A 275 -15.42 -11.99 -9.00
CA GLY A 275 -16.88 -12.04 -9.08
C GLY A 275 -17.47 -13.25 -9.78
N LYS A 276 -16.64 -14.02 -10.50
CA LYS A 276 -17.10 -15.17 -11.30
C LYS A 276 -17.69 -16.30 -10.43
N ASP A 277 -17.22 -16.44 -9.19
CA ASP A 277 -17.75 -17.39 -8.21
C ASP A 277 -17.82 -16.81 -6.79
N GLN A 278 -18.70 -17.37 -5.96
CA GLN A 278 -18.91 -16.89 -4.59
C GLN A 278 -17.72 -17.12 -3.65
N ALA A 279 -16.89 -18.14 -3.86
CA ALA A 279 -15.76 -18.40 -2.97
C ALA A 279 -14.69 -17.32 -3.15
N SER A 280 -14.40 -16.92 -4.39
CA SER A 280 -13.50 -15.81 -4.71
C SER A 280 -14.00 -14.47 -4.14
N GLN A 281 -15.30 -14.19 -4.23
CA GLN A 281 -15.90 -12.99 -3.62
C GLN A 281 -15.75 -12.97 -2.09
N ARG A 282 -15.98 -14.12 -1.43
CA ARG A 282 -15.82 -14.25 0.03
C ARG A 282 -14.37 -14.06 0.44
N ALA A 283 -13.43 -14.71 -0.24
CA ALA A 283 -12.00 -14.59 0.05
C ALA A 283 -11.51 -13.14 -0.13
N PHE A 284 -11.95 -12.46 -1.19
CA PHE A 284 -11.64 -11.06 -1.43
C PHE A 284 -12.25 -10.14 -0.35
N THR A 285 -13.51 -10.37 0.02
CA THR A 285 -14.17 -9.62 1.09
C THR A 285 -13.48 -9.81 2.44
N ASP A 286 -13.10 -11.03 2.77
CA ASP A 286 -12.37 -11.39 3.98
C ASP A 286 -10.98 -10.73 4.02
N TYR A 287 -10.27 -10.74 2.89
CA TYR A 287 -8.98 -10.07 2.73
C TYR A 287 -9.07 -8.56 2.99
N LEU A 288 -10.19 -7.92 2.65
CA LEU A 288 -10.44 -6.49 2.82
C LEU A 288 -11.13 -6.13 4.16
N GLY A 289 -10.92 -6.93 5.21
CA GLY A 289 -11.55 -6.72 6.53
C GLY A 289 -11.35 -5.31 7.11
N VAL A 290 -10.17 -4.71 6.93
CA VAL A 290 -9.90 -3.33 7.38
C VAL A 290 -10.81 -2.31 6.69
N HIS A 291 -11.13 -2.54 5.41
CA HIS A 291 -12.01 -1.69 4.63
C HIS A 291 -13.48 -1.91 4.99
N LEU A 292 -13.89 -3.13 5.34
CA LEU A 292 -15.25 -3.38 5.87
C LEU A 292 -15.50 -2.61 7.15
N VAL A 293 -14.51 -2.54 8.05
CA VAL A 293 -14.61 -1.74 9.27
C VAL A 293 -14.72 -0.25 8.93
N PHE A 294 -13.94 0.23 7.95
CA PHE A 294 -14.04 1.61 7.47
C PHE A 294 -15.46 1.95 6.98
N GLU A 295 -16.01 1.14 6.08
CA GLU A 295 -17.37 1.31 5.54
C GLU A 295 -18.42 1.29 6.66
N ARG A 296 -18.30 0.34 7.61
CA ARG A 296 -19.16 0.33 8.80
C ARG A 296 -19.10 1.66 9.53
N LEU A 297 -17.90 2.19 9.78
CA LEU A 297 -17.72 3.42 10.54
C LEU A 297 -18.27 4.63 9.78
N MET A 298 -18.12 4.71 8.46
CA MET A 298 -18.76 5.76 7.65
C MET A 298 -20.28 5.79 7.81
N LEU A 299 -20.91 4.63 7.98
CA LEU A 299 -22.36 4.50 8.14
C LEU A 299 -22.82 4.63 9.61
N LEU A 300 -21.90 4.80 10.55
CA LEU A 300 -22.18 4.77 11.99
C LEU A 300 -22.64 6.14 12.53
N GLU A 301 -23.68 6.11 13.35
CA GLU A 301 -24.07 7.13 14.32
C GLU A 301 -23.93 6.52 15.72
N ASP A 302 -22.93 6.95 16.49
CA ASP A 302 -22.70 6.43 17.84
C ASP A 302 -23.56 7.20 18.86
N PRO A 303 -24.57 6.57 19.47
CA PRO A 303 -25.46 7.25 20.41
C PRO A 303 -24.79 7.56 21.76
N SER A 304 -23.63 6.95 22.06
CA SER A 304 -22.95 7.12 23.34
C SER A 304 -22.18 8.43 23.43
N ASP A 305 -21.68 8.94 22.30
CA ASP A 305 -20.87 10.15 22.23
C ASP A 305 -21.26 11.12 21.11
N GLY A 306 -22.25 10.77 20.28
CA GLY A 306 -22.76 11.61 19.21
C GLY A 306 -21.91 11.60 17.94
N PHE A 307 -20.92 10.72 17.80
CA PHE A 307 -20.12 10.61 16.58
C PHE A 307 -20.99 10.25 15.37
N SER A 308 -20.84 11.01 14.28
CA SER A 308 -21.41 10.69 12.97
C SER A 308 -20.28 10.42 11.99
N GLY A 309 -20.13 9.16 11.59
CA GLY A 309 -19.14 8.75 10.59
C GLY A 309 -19.41 9.33 9.22
N ARG A 310 -20.67 9.61 8.90
CA ARG A 310 -21.07 10.26 7.66
C ARG A 310 -20.62 11.71 7.63
N GLU A 311 -20.94 12.47 8.68
CA GLU A 311 -20.51 13.87 8.78
C GLU A 311 -18.98 13.94 8.75
N TYR A 312 -18.32 13.01 9.44
CA TYR A 312 -16.87 12.90 9.43
C TYR A 312 -16.35 12.64 8.00
N TRP A 313 -16.87 11.62 7.31
CA TRP A 313 -16.46 11.29 5.93
C TRP A 313 -16.68 12.47 4.97
N GLU A 314 -17.81 13.16 5.10
CA GLU A 314 -18.17 14.26 4.21
C GLU A 314 -17.29 15.50 4.41
N LYS A 315 -16.92 15.80 5.67
CA LYS A 315 -16.28 17.07 6.04
C LYS A 315 -14.79 16.96 6.35
N LYS A 316 -14.32 15.81 6.86
CA LYS A 316 -12.99 15.66 7.47
C LYS A 316 -12.03 14.74 6.71
N THR A 317 -12.45 14.15 5.60
CA THR A 317 -11.60 13.28 4.79
C THR A 317 -11.15 13.96 3.51
N PHE A 318 -9.83 14.07 3.30
CA PHE A 318 -9.21 14.54 2.06
C PHE A 318 -9.18 13.37 1.06
N LYS A 319 -9.97 13.46 0.00
CA LYS A 319 -10.23 12.34 -0.91
C LYS A 319 -9.53 12.54 -2.25
N LEU A 320 -8.82 11.53 -2.72
CA LEU A 320 -8.26 11.45 -4.06
C LEU A 320 -8.89 10.30 -4.82
N ASP A 321 -8.99 10.39 -6.15
CA ASP A 321 -9.53 9.30 -6.96
C ASP A 321 -8.50 8.18 -7.12
N MET A 322 -8.85 6.94 -6.79
CA MET A 322 -7.90 5.84 -6.92
C MET A 322 -7.59 5.49 -8.37
N LEU A 323 -8.59 5.45 -9.25
CA LEU A 323 -8.44 4.89 -10.61
C LEU A 323 -7.65 5.81 -11.53
N SER A 324 -7.97 7.11 -11.53
CA SER A 324 -7.33 8.11 -12.38
C SER A 324 -6.01 8.67 -11.83
N ASP A 325 -5.73 8.46 -10.53
CA ASP A 325 -4.51 8.91 -9.88
C ASP A 325 -3.61 7.71 -9.50
N GLN A 326 -3.96 6.96 -8.45
CA GLN A 326 -3.09 5.92 -7.87
C GLN A 326 -2.92 4.65 -8.72
N ALA A 327 -3.96 4.24 -9.46
CA ALA A 327 -4.04 3.00 -10.23
C ALA A 327 -4.03 3.22 -11.74
N TYR A 328 -3.72 4.45 -12.20
CA TYR A 328 -3.84 4.86 -13.60
C TYR A 328 -3.12 3.91 -14.57
N ALA A 329 -1.90 3.47 -14.23
CA ALA A 329 -1.14 2.58 -15.10
C ALA A 329 -1.87 1.24 -15.31
N GLN A 330 -2.48 0.70 -14.27
CA GLN A 330 -3.24 -0.54 -14.35
C GLN A 330 -4.53 -0.36 -15.12
N GLU A 331 -5.24 0.76 -14.94
CA GLU A 331 -6.44 1.07 -15.71
C GLU A 331 -6.16 1.08 -17.22
N VAL A 332 -5.13 1.81 -17.66
CA VAL A 332 -4.84 1.93 -19.10
C VAL A 332 -4.23 0.67 -19.72
N THR A 333 -3.63 -0.21 -18.91
CA THR A 333 -3.15 -1.52 -19.38
C THR A 333 -4.16 -2.64 -19.15
N SER A 334 -5.38 -2.33 -18.69
CA SER A 334 -6.41 -3.33 -18.34
C SER A 334 -5.88 -4.40 -17.38
N TYR A 335 -5.12 -3.94 -16.39
CA TYR A 335 -4.52 -4.72 -15.31
C TYR A 335 -3.46 -5.76 -15.77
N ASP A 336 -3.10 -5.76 -17.06
CA ASP A 336 -2.06 -6.65 -17.62
C ASP A 336 -0.65 -6.21 -17.19
N GLY A 337 -0.08 -6.93 -16.21
CA GLY A 337 1.26 -6.65 -15.72
C GLY A 337 2.38 -6.97 -16.71
N GLN A 338 2.17 -7.88 -17.67
CA GLN A 338 3.14 -8.18 -18.71
C GLN A 338 3.21 -7.03 -19.72
N ARG A 339 2.06 -6.51 -20.14
CA ARG A 339 1.99 -5.30 -20.97
C ARG A 339 2.65 -4.11 -20.28
N LEU A 340 2.34 -3.90 -19.00
CA LEU A 340 2.94 -2.80 -18.23
C LEU A 340 4.46 -2.95 -18.12
N TYR A 341 4.96 -4.17 -17.92
CA TYR A 341 6.40 -4.48 -17.92
C TYR A 341 7.08 -4.08 -19.24
N GLU A 342 6.47 -4.41 -20.38
CA GLU A 342 7.01 -4.12 -21.72
C GLU A 342 7.03 -2.62 -22.03
N LEU A 343 5.97 -1.89 -21.68
CA LEU A 343 5.91 -0.43 -21.82
C LEU A 343 7.01 0.23 -20.99
N PHE A 344 7.15 -0.16 -19.73
CA PHE A 344 8.16 0.34 -18.81
C PHE A 344 9.60 -0.01 -19.22
N ALA A 345 9.82 -1.19 -19.80
CA ALA A 345 11.12 -1.63 -20.29
C ALA A 345 11.53 -1.03 -21.64
N SER A 346 10.60 -0.34 -22.33
CA SER A 346 10.85 0.28 -23.64
C SER A 346 11.94 1.36 -23.55
N GLN A 347 12.74 1.47 -24.61
CA GLN A 347 13.83 2.44 -24.71
C GLN A 347 13.30 3.88 -24.75
N ARG A 348 13.88 4.76 -23.93
CA ARG A 348 13.61 6.20 -23.88
C ARG A 348 14.84 7.02 -24.29
N GLN A 349 15.99 6.77 -23.66
CA GLN A 349 17.22 7.54 -23.90
C GLN A 349 17.88 7.14 -25.22
N GLY A 350 18.57 8.09 -25.85
CA GLY A 350 19.23 7.87 -27.15
C GLY A 350 18.26 7.83 -28.34
N LEU A 351 16.98 8.09 -28.12
CA LEU A 351 15.95 8.21 -29.14
C LEU A 351 15.32 9.60 -29.08
N GLU A 352 15.03 10.18 -30.24
CA GLU A 352 14.22 11.38 -30.35
C GLU A 352 12.78 11.10 -29.88
N PRO A 353 12.04 12.08 -29.34
CA PRO A 353 10.67 11.88 -28.89
C PRO A 353 9.74 11.20 -29.92
N SER A 354 9.95 11.45 -31.21
CA SER A 354 9.18 10.84 -32.31
C SER A 354 9.51 9.36 -32.57
N GLU A 355 10.66 8.88 -32.11
CA GLU A 355 11.16 7.51 -32.35
C GLU A 355 10.88 6.57 -31.17
N ARG A 356 10.54 7.13 -30.01
CA ARG A 356 10.19 6.38 -28.80
C ARG A 356 8.89 5.62 -28.99
N ASN A 357 8.71 4.57 -28.18
CA ASN A 357 7.40 3.94 -28.02
C ASN A 357 6.40 4.99 -27.50
N GLN A 358 5.46 5.39 -28.35
CA GLN A 358 4.54 6.50 -28.08
C GLN A 358 3.56 6.17 -26.94
N GLU A 359 3.16 4.91 -26.80
CA GLU A 359 2.30 4.46 -25.70
C GLU A 359 3.04 4.53 -24.37
N ALA A 360 4.27 3.99 -24.32
CA ALA A 360 5.11 4.07 -23.13
C ALA A 360 5.41 5.52 -22.73
N GLN A 361 5.66 6.38 -23.73
CA GLN A 361 5.87 7.82 -23.51
C GLN A 361 4.63 8.50 -22.94
N ALA A 362 3.45 8.27 -23.51
CA ALA A 362 2.21 8.85 -23.05
C ALA A 362 1.89 8.41 -21.61
N LEU A 363 2.02 7.11 -21.32
CA LEU A 363 1.84 6.55 -19.98
C LEU A 363 2.80 7.19 -18.97
N ALA A 364 4.11 7.16 -19.24
CA ALA A 364 5.11 7.68 -18.30
C ALA A 364 4.94 9.18 -18.06
N ASN A 365 4.70 9.96 -19.11
CA ASN A 365 4.46 11.39 -18.98
C ASN A 365 3.20 11.69 -18.17
N TYR A 366 2.12 10.93 -18.40
CA TYR A 366 0.88 11.11 -17.66
C TYR A 366 1.07 10.82 -16.17
N LEU A 367 1.74 9.71 -15.82
CA LEU A 367 2.02 9.35 -14.43
C LEU A 367 2.74 10.49 -13.69
N VAL A 368 3.83 11.02 -14.28
CA VAL A 368 4.63 12.06 -13.60
C VAL A 368 3.89 13.40 -13.54
N ALA A 369 3.10 13.76 -14.55
CA ALA A 369 2.43 15.07 -14.63
C ALA A 369 1.06 15.12 -13.94
N ASN A 370 0.31 14.01 -13.95
CA ASN A 370 -1.11 14.01 -13.61
C ASN A 370 -1.46 13.08 -12.45
N THR A 371 -0.55 12.23 -11.97
CA THR A 371 -0.78 11.42 -10.77
C THR A 371 0.11 11.87 -9.62
N THR A 372 -0.36 11.62 -8.41
CA THR A 372 0.38 11.82 -7.16
C THR A 372 1.18 10.58 -6.81
N THR A 373 0.64 9.39 -7.09
CA THR A 373 1.31 8.12 -6.87
C THR A 373 1.05 7.12 -7.99
N LEU A 374 1.83 6.04 -8.00
CA LEU A 374 1.53 4.78 -8.69
C LEU A 374 1.66 3.65 -7.67
N LYS A 375 0.54 3.04 -7.27
CA LYS A 375 0.55 1.88 -6.38
C LYS A 375 0.56 0.61 -7.22
N LEU A 376 1.62 -0.19 -7.16
CA LEU A 376 1.65 -1.50 -7.82
C LEU A 376 0.97 -2.55 -6.95
N PHE A 377 -0.13 -3.12 -7.45
CA PHE A 377 -0.90 -4.15 -6.75
C PHE A 377 -0.22 -5.52 -6.84
N SER A 378 -0.25 -6.26 -5.73
CA SER A 378 0.24 -7.64 -5.63
C SER A 378 -0.74 -8.52 -4.85
N GLY A 379 -2.01 -8.10 -4.80
CA GLY A 379 -3.07 -8.79 -4.09
C GLY A 379 -3.52 -10.05 -4.82
N LEU A 380 -4.60 -10.65 -4.32
CA LEU A 380 -5.26 -11.75 -5.01
C LEU A 380 -5.59 -11.26 -6.44
N ALA A 381 -5.08 -11.95 -7.47
CA ALA A 381 -5.68 -11.97 -8.81
C ALA A 381 -5.71 -13.40 -9.32
N ALA A 382 -6.87 -13.85 -9.78
CA ALA A 382 -7.07 -15.22 -10.23
C ALA A 382 -6.62 -15.45 -11.69
N HIS A 383 -6.45 -14.41 -12.51
CA HIS A 383 -6.38 -14.57 -13.97
C HIS A 383 -5.30 -13.77 -14.71
N GLN A 384 -4.67 -12.76 -14.07
CA GLN A 384 -3.61 -11.95 -14.68
C GLN A 384 -2.35 -11.92 -13.80
N VAL A 385 -1.19 -11.85 -14.44
CA VAL A 385 0.10 -11.71 -13.74
C VAL A 385 0.32 -10.23 -13.44
N TRP A 386 0.34 -9.87 -12.16
CA TRP A 386 0.70 -8.53 -11.71
C TRP A 386 2.16 -8.17 -12.02
N LEU A 387 2.45 -6.90 -12.33
CA LEU A 387 3.83 -6.42 -12.55
C LEU A 387 4.78 -6.76 -11.38
N PRO A 388 4.39 -6.58 -10.10
CA PRO A 388 5.18 -7.06 -8.96
C PRO A 388 5.57 -8.55 -9.03
N ALA A 389 4.69 -9.42 -9.53
CA ALA A 389 5.01 -10.85 -9.67
C ALA A 389 6.11 -11.10 -10.71
N ILE A 390 6.20 -10.26 -11.75
CA ILE A 390 7.25 -10.29 -12.77
C ILE A 390 8.58 -9.78 -12.18
N TRP A 391 8.56 -8.64 -11.49
CA TRP A 391 9.76 -8.06 -10.86
C TRP A 391 10.29 -8.84 -9.66
N ASN A 392 9.45 -9.65 -9.01
CA ASN A 392 9.87 -10.51 -7.92
C ASN A 392 10.70 -11.71 -8.38
N ARG A 393 10.76 -12.00 -9.69
CA ARG A 393 11.60 -13.08 -10.23
C ARG A 393 13.08 -12.68 -10.17
N PRO A 394 13.99 -13.57 -9.74
CA PRO A 394 15.41 -13.24 -9.58
C PRO A 394 16.07 -12.63 -10.83
N GLU A 395 15.72 -13.11 -12.02
CA GLU A 395 16.20 -12.61 -13.31
C GLU A 395 15.81 -11.15 -13.60
N ASN A 396 14.76 -10.65 -12.93
CA ASN A 396 14.22 -9.31 -13.11
C ASN A 396 14.56 -8.35 -11.95
N ALA A 397 15.49 -8.70 -11.06
CA ALA A 397 15.81 -7.92 -9.85
C ALA A 397 16.23 -6.45 -10.12
N ASN A 398 16.67 -6.15 -11.33
CA ASN A 398 17.07 -4.81 -11.80
C ASN A 398 16.26 -4.33 -13.00
N ALA A 399 15.16 -5.00 -13.34
CA ALA A 399 14.33 -4.62 -14.49
C ALA A 399 13.70 -3.24 -14.31
N ASP A 400 13.41 -2.84 -13.07
CA ASP A 400 12.87 -1.53 -12.69
C ASP A 400 13.90 -0.40 -12.70
N THR A 401 15.16 -0.71 -13.02
CA THR A 401 16.26 0.27 -13.14
C THR A 401 17.04 0.10 -14.44
N LYS A 402 16.48 -0.58 -15.43
CA LYS A 402 17.16 -0.83 -16.71
C LYS A 402 17.54 0.50 -17.36
N GLU A 403 18.83 0.77 -17.50
CA GLU A 403 19.34 2.04 -18.00
C GLU A 403 18.73 2.42 -19.36
N GLY A 404 18.40 3.70 -19.51
CA GLY A 404 17.81 4.25 -20.73
C GLY A 404 16.34 3.90 -20.98
N SER A 405 15.70 3.10 -20.13
CA SER A 405 14.27 2.76 -20.25
C SER A 405 13.32 3.82 -19.66
N PHE A 406 12.02 3.68 -19.95
CA PHE A 406 11.00 4.51 -19.30
C PHE A 406 10.92 4.30 -17.79
N ILE A 407 11.09 3.06 -17.29
CA ILE A 407 11.06 2.83 -15.83
C ILE A 407 12.25 3.45 -15.11
N ALA A 408 13.45 3.43 -15.71
CA ALA A 408 14.59 4.16 -15.16
C ALA A 408 14.35 5.68 -15.11
N TRP A 409 13.66 6.24 -16.11
CA TRP A 409 13.23 7.63 -16.06
C TRP A 409 12.16 7.89 -14.99
N LEU A 410 11.20 6.98 -14.78
CA LEU A 410 10.24 7.09 -13.68
C LEU A 410 10.94 7.04 -12.31
N ARG A 411 11.98 6.21 -12.15
CA ARG A 411 12.84 6.22 -10.94
C ARG A 411 13.52 7.56 -10.71
N TYR A 412 14.04 8.16 -11.78
CA TYR A 412 14.58 9.52 -11.73
C TYR A 412 13.49 10.54 -11.35
N ALA A 413 12.30 10.44 -11.96
CA ALA A 413 11.19 11.34 -11.70
C ALA A 413 10.72 11.33 -10.23
N GLN A 414 10.71 10.16 -9.58
CA GLN A 414 10.34 10.04 -8.16
C GLN A 414 11.21 10.90 -7.24
N VAL A 415 12.46 11.17 -7.61
CA VAL A 415 13.43 11.90 -6.79
C VAL A 415 13.62 13.33 -7.26
N HIS A 416 13.69 13.53 -8.59
CA HIS A 416 14.19 14.77 -9.17
C HIS A 416 13.13 15.63 -9.84
N LEU A 417 11.90 15.14 -10.01
CA LEU A 417 10.85 15.87 -10.73
C LEU A 417 9.66 16.18 -9.83
N GLN A 418 9.12 17.38 -9.99
CA GLN A 418 7.96 17.89 -9.25
C GLN A 418 6.89 18.36 -10.24
N PRO A 419 5.68 17.78 -10.23
CA PRO A 419 4.56 18.35 -10.95
C PRO A 419 4.12 19.69 -10.34
N THR A 420 3.69 20.61 -11.19
CA THR A 420 3.23 21.96 -10.83
C THR A 420 1.72 22.05 -10.64
N ARG A 421 1.00 20.97 -10.94
CA ARG A 421 -0.45 20.92 -10.72
C ARG A 421 -0.75 21.02 -9.23
N GLU A 422 -1.85 21.69 -8.92
CA GLU A 422 -2.41 21.67 -7.58
C GLU A 422 -3.07 20.30 -7.31
N ILE A 423 -2.95 19.82 -6.07
CA ILE A 423 -3.64 18.61 -5.62
C ILE A 423 -4.91 19.05 -4.91
N VAL A 424 -6.04 18.87 -5.59
CA VAL A 424 -7.35 19.27 -5.10
C VAL A 424 -8.11 18.02 -4.67
N PRO A 425 -8.72 17.99 -3.46
CA PRO A 425 -9.52 16.85 -3.06
C PRO A 425 -10.79 16.75 -3.91
N LEU A 426 -11.28 15.52 -4.09
CA LEU A 426 -12.55 15.26 -4.74
C LEU A 426 -13.70 16.01 -4.01
N PRO A 427 -14.72 16.46 -4.75
CA PRO A 427 -15.91 17.05 -4.16
C PRO A 427 -16.54 16.12 -3.11
N THR A 428 -17.12 16.73 -2.07
CA THR A 428 -17.86 15.96 -1.08
C THR A 428 -19.11 15.36 -1.72
N GLU A 429 -19.14 14.04 -1.81
CA GLU A 429 -20.36 13.29 -2.10
C GLU A 429 -21.09 12.96 -0.80
N LYS A 430 -22.40 13.23 -0.80
CA LYS A 430 -23.26 12.89 0.34
C LYS A 430 -23.58 11.41 0.29
N ILE A 431 -23.41 10.74 1.42
CA ILE A 431 -23.95 9.39 1.55
C ILE A 431 -25.49 9.52 1.55
N PRO A 432 -26.26 8.65 0.89
CA PRO A 432 -27.73 8.71 0.93
C PRO A 432 -28.27 8.43 2.35
N ASP A 433 -29.30 9.16 2.80
CA ASP A 433 -29.87 9.06 4.17
C ASP A 433 -30.42 7.67 4.53
N ASP A 434 -30.58 6.79 3.55
CA ASP A 434 -31.10 5.44 3.71
C ASP A 434 -30.11 4.45 4.36
N TYR A 435 -28.88 4.89 4.63
CA TYR A 435 -27.76 4.08 5.14
C TYR A 435 -27.25 4.60 6.49
N VAL A 436 -27.93 4.27 7.58
CA VAL A 436 -27.49 4.64 8.93
C VAL A 436 -27.49 3.44 9.86
N VAL A 437 -26.41 3.31 10.63
CA VAL A 437 -26.24 2.34 11.70
C VAL A 437 -26.13 3.07 13.02
N ARG A 438 -27.06 2.82 13.94
CA ARG A 438 -26.99 3.37 15.31
C ARG A 438 -26.40 2.33 16.26
N ALA A 439 -25.11 2.44 16.53
CA ALA A 439 -24.37 1.48 17.35
C ALA A 439 -23.04 2.07 17.83
N GLY A 440 -22.43 1.47 18.84
CA GLY A 440 -21.05 1.74 19.21
C GLY A 440 -20.05 1.27 18.13
N ALA A 441 -18.84 1.82 18.13
CA ALA A 441 -17.77 1.42 17.18
C ALA A 441 -17.46 -0.09 17.18
N CYS A 442 -17.42 -0.72 18.36
CA CYS A 442 -17.12 -2.15 18.52
C CYS A 442 -18.38 -3.03 18.74
N GLU A 443 -19.58 -2.46 18.62
CA GLU A 443 -20.81 -3.17 18.93
C GLU A 443 -21.15 -4.21 17.83
N ARG A 444 -21.05 -5.49 18.21
CA ARG A 444 -21.44 -6.66 17.41
C ARG A 444 -22.96 -6.88 17.48
N LYS A 445 -23.71 -6.24 16.59
CA LYS A 445 -25.14 -6.53 16.39
C LYS A 445 -25.41 -6.74 14.91
N THR A 446 -26.16 -7.79 14.57
CA THR A 446 -26.73 -7.94 13.23
C THR A 446 -27.76 -6.83 13.03
N LEU A 447 -27.30 -5.73 12.45
CA LEU A 447 -28.13 -4.55 12.26
C LEU A 447 -29.06 -4.79 11.07
N THR A 448 -30.36 -4.59 11.30
CA THR A 448 -31.29 -4.45 10.19
C THR A 448 -31.07 -3.06 9.63
N LEU A 449 -30.51 -2.95 8.42
CA LEU A 449 -30.38 -1.68 7.71
C LEU A 449 -31.76 -1.01 7.73
N VAL A 450 -31.92 0.10 8.44
CA VAL A 450 -33.19 0.83 8.46
C VAL A 450 -33.28 1.55 7.13
N ARG A 451 -33.73 0.85 6.08
CA ARG A 451 -34.23 1.51 4.88
C ARG A 451 -35.37 2.40 5.35
N ARG A 452 -35.13 3.71 5.45
CA ARG A 452 -36.24 4.65 5.35
C ARG A 452 -36.77 4.47 3.94
N VAL A 453 -37.85 3.70 3.82
CA VAL A 453 -38.70 3.78 2.64
C VAL A 453 -39.15 5.23 2.57
N LEU A 454 -38.56 6.00 1.65
CA LEU A 454 -39.07 7.30 1.26
C LEU A 454 -40.56 7.11 0.93
N LYS A 455 -41.41 7.81 1.68
CA LYS A 455 -42.83 7.97 1.31
C LYS A 455 -42.96 8.96 0.18
#